data_AF-A0A3D5QCY0-F1
#
_entry.id   AF-A0A3D5QCY0-F1
#
_cell.length_a   1.000
_cell.length_b   1.000
_cell.length_c   1.000
_cell.angle_alpha   90.00
_cell.angle_beta   90.00
_cell.angle_gamma   90.00
#
_symmetry.space_group_name_H-M   'P 1'
#
loop_
_entity.id
_entity.type
_entity.pdbx_description
1 polymer ?
#
loop_
_entity_poly.entity_id
_entity_poly.type
_entity_poly.pdbx_seq_one_letter_code
_entity_poly.pdbx_strand_id
1 'polypeptide(L)' 'TKEEMKMYNETKKIIGDNNVLVSATCVRVPVLTAHSESIFVETKDKISVEKAKELFSNAKGLQVMDNP' A
#
# COMPACT_ATOMS: atom_id res chain seq x y z
N THR A 1 2.00 15.09 9.65
CA THR A 1 3.38 14.87 10.17
C THR A 1 4.35 14.70 9.01
N LYS A 2 5.68 14.64 9.24
CA LYS A 2 6.66 14.42 8.15
C LYS A 2 6.48 13.04 7.47
N GLU A 3 6.15 12.00 8.24
CA GLU A 3 5.98 10.64 7.70
C GLU A 3 4.74 10.53 6.80
N GLU A 4 3.61 11.13 7.18
CA GLU A 4 2.41 11.16 6.33
C GLU A 4 2.67 11.88 5.00
N MET A 5 3.42 12.99 5.03
CA MET A 5 3.79 13.71 3.80
C MET A 5 4.78 12.92 2.93
N LYS A 6 5.64 12.06 3.50
CA LYS A 6 6.46 11.13 2.72
C LYS A 6 5.57 10.14 1.97
N MET A 7 4.58 9.54 2.63
CA MET A 7 3.65 8.63 1.98
C MET A 7 2.94 9.31 0.79
N TYR A 8 2.52 10.58 0.96
CA TYR A 8 1.92 11.35 -0.14
C TYR A 8 2.90 11.64 -1.29
N ASN A 9 4.08 12.18 -1.00
CA ASN A 9 5.02 12.64 -2.04
C ASN A 9 5.74 11.47 -2.75
N GLU A 10 6.23 10.48 -1.99
CA GLU A 10 7.01 9.38 -2.55
C GLU A 10 6.13 8.42 -3.37
N THR A 11 4.88 8.19 -2.96
CA THR A 11 3.94 7.36 -3.74
C THR A 11 3.74 7.94 -5.15
N LYS A 12 3.51 9.25 -5.27
CA LYS A 12 3.37 9.93 -6.58
C LYS A 12 4.63 9.77 -7.43
N LYS A 13 5.80 9.96 -6.82
CA LYS A 13 7.09 9.85 -7.49
C LYS A 13 7.38 8.43 -7.98
N ILE A 14 7.11 7.41 -7.14
CA ILE A 14 7.38 6.01 -7.45
C ILE A 14 6.42 5.48 -8.51
N ILE A 15 5.13 5.82 -8.41
CA ILE A 15 4.11 5.44 -9.41
C ILE A 15 4.31 6.23 -10.72
N GLY A 16 4.89 7.42 -10.64
CA GLY A 16 5.08 8.31 -11.79
C GLY A 16 3.79 9.03 -12.21
N ASP A 17 2.82 9.16 -11.31
CA ASP A 17 1.53 9.81 -11.57
C ASP A 17 1.18 10.81 -10.44
N ASN A 18 1.19 12.10 -10.78
CA ASN A 18 0.89 13.18 -9.85
C ASN A 18 -0.60 13.27 -9.48
N ASN A 19 -1.48 12.60 -10.21
CA ASN A 19 -2.92 12.59 -9.96
C ASN A 19 -3.35 11.54 -8.94
N VAL A 20 -2.44 10.62 -8.54
CA VAL A 20 -2.74 9.66 -7.48
C VAL A 20 -3.05 10.42 -6.19
N LEU A 21 -4.18 10.11 -5.58
CA LEU A 21 -4.60 10.69 -4.32
C LEU A 21 -4.19 9.76 -3.19
N VAL A 22 -3.51 10.31 -2.18
CA VAL A 22 -3.05 9.57 -1.00
C VAL A 22 -3.49 10.32 0.24
N SER A 23 -4.16 9.61 1.14
CA SER A 23 -4.43 10.06 2.50
C SER A 23 -3.84 9.02 3.44
N ALA A 24 -2.94 9.45 4.32
CA ALA A 24 -2.21 8.56 5.21
C ALA A 24 -2.28 9.06 6.66
N THR A 25 -2.31 8.14 7.59
CA THR A 25 -2.17 8.40 9.03
C THR A 25 -1.09 7.49 9.57
N CYS A 26 -0.04 8.06 10.15
CA CYS A 26 1.10 7.30 10.65
C CYS A 26 1.07 7.25 12.17
N VAL A 27 0.90 6.05 12.73
CA VAL A 27 0.88 5.81 14.18
C VAL A 27 2.01 4.88 14.59
N ARG A 28 2.53 5.05 15.80
CA ARG A 28 3.54 4.14 16.38
C ARG A 28 2.85 3.19 17.35
N VAL A 29 3.14 1.90 17.22
CA VAL A 29 2.62 0.81 18.06
C VAL A 29 3.77 0.07 18.74
N PRO A 30 3.55 -0.64 19.86
CA PRO A 30 4.61 -1.29 20.64
C PRO A 30 5.05 -2.62 19.98
N VAL A 31 5.62 -2.54 18.78
CA VAL A 31 6.25 -3.66 18.06
C VAL A 31 7.75 -3.42 17.93
N LEU A 32 8.55 -4.48 18.01
CA LEU A 32 10.02 -4.38 18.04
C LEU A 32 10.60 -3.90 16.70
N THR A 33 10.20 -4.53 15.60
CA THR A 33 10.75 -4.26 14.26
C THR A 33 9.77 -4.77 13.20
N ALA A 34 9.19 -3.84 12.44
CA ALA A 34 8.43 -4.00 11.19
C ALA A 34 7.47 -2.81 11.07
N HIS A 35 6.99 -2.56 9.86
CA HIS A 35 5.81 -1.72 9.64
C HIS A 35 4.67 -2.58 9.11
N SER A 36 3.45 -2.21 9.49
CA SER A 36 2.22 -2.79 8.96
C SER A 36 1.34 -1.65 8.48
N GLU A 37 0.68 -1.85 7.35
CA GLU A 37 -0.19 -0.85 6.74
C GLU A 37 -1.54 -1.47 6.44
N SER A 38 -2.61 -0.82 6.90
CA SER A 38 -3.97 -1.11 6.45
C SER A 38 -4.32 -0.13 5.36
N ILE A 39 -4.52 -0.62 4.14
CA ILE A 39 -4.64 0.23 2.95
C ILE A 39 -5.98 -0.02 2.28
N PHE A 40 -6.69 1.07 1.97
CA PHE A 40 -7.81 1.05 1.03
C PHE A 40 -7.29 1.52 -0.33
N VAL A 41 -7.53 0.71 -1.38
CA VAL A 41 -7.06 1.00 -2.73
C VAL A 41 -8.25 1.09 -3.66
N GLU A 42 -8.30 2.18 -4.43
CA GLU A 42 -9.21 2.34 -5.57
C GLU A 42 -8.40 2.22 -6.86
N THR A 43 -8.90 1.42 -7.80
CA THR A 43 -8.26 1.16 -9.08
C THR A 43 -9.02 1.84 -10.22
N LYS A 44 -8.33 2.16 -11.33
CA LYS A 44 -8.94 2.77 -12.51
C LYS A 44 -10.08 1.93 -13.08
N ASP A 45 -9.86 0.61 -13.12
CA ASP A 45 -10.85 -0.39 -13.52
C ASP A 45 -11.20 -1.28 -12.34
N LYS A 46 -12.42 -1.84 -12.34
CA LYS A 46 -12.84 -2.79 -11.30
C LYS A 46 -11.95 -4.04 -11.34
N ILE A 47 -11.52 -4.47 -10.17
CA ILE A 47 -10.78 -5.72 -9.98
C ILE A 47 -11.46 -6.55 -8.89
N SER A 48 -11.52 -7.87 -9.08
CA SER A 48 -12.01 -8.78 -8.04
C SER A 48 -10.89 -9.09 -7.04
N VAL A 49 -11.27 -9.45 -5.81
CA VAL A 49 -10.29 -9.79 -4.77
C VAL A 49 -9.45 -11.00 -5.18
N GLU A 50 -10.07 -11.98 -5.84
CA GLU A 50 -9.41 -13.18 -6.35
C GLU A 50 -8.34 -12.82 -7.37
N LYS A 51 -8.66 -11.91 -8.30
CA LYS A 51 -7.70 -11.48 -9.32
C LYS A 51 -6.54 -10.69 -8.70
N ALA A 52 -6.81 -9.84 -7.71
CA ALA A 52 -5.77 -9.12 -6.99
C ALA A 52 -4.83 -10.08 -6.25
N LYS A 53 -5.36 -11.09 -5.54
CA LYS A 53 -4.56 -12.12 -4.86
C LYS A 53 -3.71 -12.93 -5.84
N GLU A 54 -4.24 -13.29 -7.00
CA GLU A 54 -3.50 -13.99 -8.06
C GLU A 54 -2.32 -13.14 -8.55
N LEU A 55 -2.53 -11.86 -8.84
CA LEU A 55 -1.49 -10.95 -9.29
C LEU A 55 -0.39 -10.77 -8.23
N PHE A 56 -0.77 -10.59 -6.96
CA PHE A 56 0.19 -10.46 -5.87
C PHE A 56 0.98 -11.75 -5.62
N SER A 57 0.36 -12.91 -5.76
CA SER A 57 1.04 -14.21 -5.60
C SER A 57 2.12 -14.44 -6.66
N ASN A 58 1.95 -13.85 -7.85
CA ASN A 58 2.90 -13.95 -8.97
C ASN A 58 3.95 -12.81 -8.98
N ALA A 59 3.79 -11.80 -8.14
CA ALA A 59 4.69 -10.65 -8.10
C ALA A 59 5.98 -10.99 -7.33
N LYS A 60 7.13 -10.64 -7.93
CA LYS A 60 8.43 -10.87 -7.30
C LYS A 60 8.54 -10.08 -5.99
N GLY A 61 8.86 -10.79 -4.90
CA GLY A 61 9.08 -10.19 -3.58
C GLY A 61 7.81 -10.00 -2.75
N LEU A 62 6.66 -10.48 -3.22
CA LEU A 62 5.42 -10.53 -2.44
C LEU A 62 5.10 -11.97 -2.02
N GLN A 63 4.47 -12.10 -0.86
CA GLN A 63 3.86 -13.34 -0.39
C GLN A 63 2.45 -13.00 0.11
N VAL A 64 1.44 -13.67 -0.45
CA VAL A 64 0.05 -13.48 0.00
C VAL A 64 -0.17 -14.32 1.25
N MET A 65 -0.66 -13.67 2.31
CA MET A 65 -1.01 -14.29 3.59
C MET A 65 -2.41 -13.82 4.00
N ASP A 66 -3.30 -14.74 4.39
CA ASP A 66 -4.68 -14.39 4.78
C ASP A 66 -4.77 -13.84 6.21
N ASN A 67 -3.89 -14.26 7.12
CA ASN A 67 -3.79 -13.76 8.50
C ASN A 67 -2.35 -13.23 8.76
N PRO A 68 -2.02 -12.06 8.21
CA PRO A 68 -0.68 -11.46 8.31
C PRO A 68 -0.40 -10.80 9.67
#